data_AF-A0A3D0DG65-F1
#
_entry.id   AF-A0A3D0DG65-F1
#
_cell.length_a   1.000
_cell.length_b   1.000
_cell.length_c   1.000
_cell.angle_alpha   90.00
_cell.angle_beta   90.00
_cell.angle_gamma   90.00
#
_symmetry.space_group_name_H-M   'P 1'
#
loop_
_entity.id
_entity.type
_entity.pdbx_description
1 polymer ?
#
loop_
_entity_poly.entity_id
_entity_poly.type
_entity_poly.pdbx_seq_one_letter_code
_entity_poly.pdbx_strand_id
1 'polypeptide(L)'
;MADLLNRNPGVADIGDDYESKYGFHDPEDLLLKGSKGLSHDVVEMISRLKKEPEWMRTYRHEALNIFLSKPMPKWGDTALLNSIDFDDIYYYIRPEENKG
;
A
#
# COMPACT_ATOMS: atom_id res chain seq x y z
N MET A 1 -39.79 18.75 17.00
CA MET A 1 -38.47 18.15 16.70
C MET A 1 -37.33 19.17 16.79
N ALA A 2 -37.51 20.45 16.40
CA ALA A 2 -36.48 21.49 16.52
C ALA A 2 -36.20 22.03 17.94
N ASP A 3 -37.09 21.79 18.92
CA ASP A 3 -37.06 22.42 20.24
C ASP A 3 -36.24 21.65 21.32
N LEU A 4 -35.72 20.47 20.99
CA LEU A 4 -34.93 19.66 21.94
C LEU A 4 -33.43 20.01 21.94
N LEU A 5 -32.90 20.55 20.84
CA LEU A 5 -31.48 20.93 20.73
C LEU A 5 -31.16 22.24 21.47
N ASN A 6 -32.15 23.11 21.69
CA ASN A 6 -31.94 24.43 22.29
C ASN A 6 -31.93 24.42 23.83
N ARG A 7 -32.24 23.29 24.46
CA ARG A 7 -32.34 23.17 25.94
C ARG A 7 -31.07 22.67 26.61
N ASN A 8 -30.14 22.07 25.87
CA ASN A 8 -28.88 21.56 26.42
C ASN A 8 -27.75 21.74 25.40
N PRO A 9 -27.03 22.87 25.43
CA PRO A 9 -25.94 23.15 24.48
C PRO A 9 -24.81 22.11 24.55
N GLY A 10 -24.68 21.38 25.67
CA GLY A 10 -23.64 20.36 25.86
C GLY A 10 -23.92 19.00 25.22
N VAL A 11 -25.11 18.75 24.64
CA VAL A 11 -25.39 17.48 23.93
C VAL A 11 -24.82 17.50 22.51
N ALA A 12 -24.65 18.69 21.92
CA ALA A 12 -24.13 18.85 20.57
C ALA A 12 -22.63 18.53 20.46
N ASP A 13 -21.89 18.58 21.58
CA ASP A 13 -20.42 18.46 21.66
C ASP A 13 -19.98 17.07 22.22
N ILE A 14 -20.93 16.14 22.42
CA ILE A 14 -20.63 14.81 22.96
C ILE A 14 -19.95 13.96 21.88
N GLY A 15 -18.64 13.79 22.00
CA GLY A 15 -17.84 12.92 21.12
C GLY A 15 -17.03 13.66 20.07
N ASP A 16 -17.14 14.99 19.99
CA ASP A 16 -16.36 15.83 19.06
C ASP A 16 -14.84 15.73 19.33
N ASP A 17 -14.46 15.44 20.57
CA ASP A 17 -13.07 15.27 21.00
C ASP A 17 -12.58 13.81 20.99
N TYR A 18 -13.45 12.85 20.63
CA TYR A 18 -13.14 11.42 20.72
C TYR A 18 -12.02 11.00 19.78
N GLU A 19 -12.05 11.49 18.54
CA GLU A 19 -11.00 11.26 17.54
C GLU A 19 -9.66 11.88 18.00
N SER A 20 -9.69 13.04 18.65
CA SER A 20 -8.47 13.67 19.18
C SER A 20 -7.92 12.99 20.43
N LYS A 21 -8.77 12.45 21.32
CA LYS A 21 -8.36 11.85 22.60
C LYS A 21 -8.07 10.36 22.50
N TYR A 22 -8.76 9.66 21.60
CA TYR A 22 -8.76 8.21 21.49
C TYR A 22 -8.63 7.70 20.04
N GLY A 23 -8.50 8.57 19.05
CA GLY A 23 -8.19 8.19 17.67
C GLY A 23 -6.73 7.78 17.56
N PHE A 24 -6.49 6.47 17.47
CA PHE A 24 -5.17 5.93 17.17
C PHE A 24 -4.90 6.12 15.67
N HIS A 25 -4.05 7.08 15.34
CA HIS A 25 -3.55 7.29 13.99
C HIS A 25 -2.02 7.19 14.01
N ASP A 26 -1.49 6.16 13.36
CA ASP A 26 -0.07 6.09 13.09
C ASP A 26 0.19 6.75 11.74
N PRO A 27 0.87 7.91 11.68
CA PRO A 27 1.26 8.49 10.40
C PRO A 27 2.21 7.52 9.68
N GLU A 28 1.88 7.15 8.43
CA GLU A 28 2.74 6.34 7.59
C GLU A 28 3.92 7.18 7.02
N ASP A 29 4.98 7.35 7.81
CA ASP A 29 6.26 7.87 7.30
C ASP A 29 7.02 6.76 6.57
N LEU A 30 6.75 6.61 5.28
CA LEU A 30 7.42 5.65 4.40
C LEU A 30 8.53 6.37 3.62
N LEU A 31 9.75 6.39 4.16
CA LEU A 31 10.92 7.06 3.56
C LEU A 31 11.24 6.61 2.12
N LEU A 32 10.93 5.36 1.77
CA LEU A 32 11.19 4.82 0.44
C LEU A 32 9.99 4.01 -0.06
N LYS A 33 9.11 4.68 -0.79
CA LYS A 33 8.19 4.05 -1.73
C LYS A 33 8.91 3.90 -3.07
N GLY A 34 9.01 2.67 -3.57
CA GLY A 34 9.45 2.45 -4.94
C GLY A 34 8.52 3.15 -5.95
N SER A 35 8.98 3.29 -7.19
CA SER A 35 8.07 3.67 -8.28
C SER A 35 6.88 2.69 -8.32
N LYS A 36 5.68 3.22 -8.59
CA LYS A 36 4.51 2.38 -8.84
C LYS A 36 4.73 1.51 -10.07
N GLY A 37 4.07 0.36 -10.06
CA GLY A 37 4.00 -0.53 -11.20
C GLY A 37 5.07 -1.60 -11.25
N LEU A 38 4.86 -2.56 -12.15
CA LEU A 38 5.69 -3.74 -12.27
C LEU A 38 6.63 -3.61 -13.48
N SER A 39 7.90 -3.28 -13.24
CA SER A 39 8.89 -3.08 -14.29
C SER A 39 10.28 -3.61 -13.91
N HIS A 40 11.14 -3.76 -14.92
CA HIS A 40 12.54 -4.14 -14.69
C HIS A 40 13.28 -3.10 -13.82
N ASP A 41 12.95 -1.82 -13.94
CA ASP A 41 13.56 -0.76 -13.13
C ASP A 41 13.20 -0.90 -11.65
N VAL A 42 11.95 -1.28 -11.34
CA VAL A 42 11.51 -1.56 -9.97
C VAL A 42 12.24 -2.78 -9.41
N VAL A 43 12.38 -3.85 -10.19
CA VAL A 43 13.14 -5.04 -9.77
C VAL A 43 14.62 -4.70 -9.52
N GLU A 44 15.25 -3.94 -10.40
CA GLU A 44 16.65 -3.51 -10.27
C GLU A 44 16.84 -2.62 -9.03
N MET A 45 15.94 -1.67 -8.81
CA MET A 45 15.92 -0.82 -7.62
C MET A 45 15.82 -1.66 -6.34
N ILE A 46 14.89 -2.63 -6.28
CA ILE A 46 14.74 -3.53 -5.13
C ILE A 46 16.02 -4.32 -4.88
N SER A 47 16.61 -4.89 -5.93
CA SER A 47 17.80 -5.73 -5.83
C SER A 47 19.00 -4.95 -5.29
N ARG A 48 19.20 -3.72 -5.77
CA ARG A 48 20.22 -2.79 -5.27
C ARG A 48 20.00 -2.39 -3.82
N LEU A 49 18.76 -2.03 -3.47
CA LEU A 49 18.40 -1.65 -2.10
C LEU A 49 18.66 -2.78 -1.09
N LYS A 50 18.39 -4.02 -1.52
CA LYS A 50 18.61 -5.22 -0.71
C LYS A 50 20.03 -5.79 -0.77
N LYS A 51 20.92 -5.22 -1.60
CA LYS A 51 22.29 -5.72 -1.83
C LYS A 51 22.30 -7.21 -2.18
N GLU A 52 21.40 -7.62 -3.07
CA GLU A 52 21.25 -9.02 -3.42
C GLU A 52 22.45 -9.54 -4.24
N PRO A 53 22.79 -10.83 -4.12
CA PRO A 53 23.77 -11.46 -5.00
C PRO A 53 23.24 -11.53 -6.44
N GLU A 54 24.14 -11.55 -7.42
CA GLU A 54 23.79 -11.47 -8.85
C GLU A 54 22.79 -12.54 -9.31
N TRP A 55 22.89 -13.76 -8.78
CA TRP A 55 21.97 -14.84 -9.14
C TRP A 55 20.52 -14.53 -8.76
N MET A 56 20.29 -13.82 -7.64
CA MET A 56 18.95 -13.44 -7.21
C MET A 56 18.40 -12.30 -8.07
N ARG A 57 19.24 -11.34 -8.44
CA ARG A 57 18.90 -10.25 -9.37
C ARG A 57 18.41 -10.84 -10.71
N THR A 58 19.20 -11.72 -11.30
CA THR A 58 18.86 -12.42 -12.55
C THR A 58 17.58 -13.22 -12.40
N TYR A 59 17.44 -13.99 -11.33
CA TYR A 59 16.24 -14.78 -11.06
C TYR A 59 14.97 -13.94 -10.98
N ARG A 60 15.02 -12.77 -10.33
CA ARG A 60 13.87 -11.85 -10.28
C ARG A 60 13.49 -11.30 -11.65
N HIS A 61 14.46 -10.94 -12.47
CA HIS A 61 14.19 -10.48 -13.84
C HIS A 61 13.61 -11.58 -14.72
N GLU A 62 14.11 -12.81 -14.59
CA GLU A 62 13.53 -13.97 -15.28
C GLU A 62 12.10 -14.24 -14.83
N ALA A 63 11.82 -14.17 -13.52
CA ALA A 63 10.47 -14.32 -12.99
C ALA A 63 9.51 -13.23 -13.54
N LEU A 64 9.98 -11.98 -13.65
CA LEU A 64 9.20 -10.89 -14.26
C LEU A 64 8.89 -11.18 -15.73
N ASN A 65 9.89 -11.60 -16.51
CA ASN A 65 9.68 -11.96 -17.93
C ASN A 65 8.65 -13.10 -18.07
N ILE A 66 8.74 -14.11 -17.19
CA ILE A 66 7.79 -15.22 -17.17
C ILE A 66 6.40 -14.72 -16.83
N PHE A 67 6.25 -13.84 -15.84
CA PHE A 67 4.96 -13.25 -15.46
C PHE A 67 4.33 -12.49 -16.65
N LEU A 68 5.08 -11.59 -17.28
CA LEU A 68 4.59 -10.78 -18.41
C LEU A 68 4.24 -11.63 -19.65
N SER A 69 4.88 -12.80 -19.82
CA SER A 69 4.57 -13.73 -20.91
C SER A 69 3.31 -14.57 -20.68
N LYS A 70 2.83 -14.68 -19.44
CA LYS A 70 1.68 -15.51 -19.10
C LYS A 70 0.38 -14.72 -19.28
N PRO A 71 -0.65 -15.32 -19.91
CA PRO A 71 -1.97 -14.71 -19.92
C PRO A 71 -2.59 -14.74 -18.52
N MET A 72 -3.53 -13.83 -18.27
CA MET A 72 -4.33 -13.86 -17.04
C MET A 72 -5.06 -15.21 -16.89
N PRO A 73 -5.07 -15.80 -15.68
CA PRO A 73 -5.70 -17.09 -15.46
C PRO A 73 -7.22 -17.03 -15.70
N LYS A 74 -7.77 -18.12 -16.21
CA LYS A 74 -9.21 -18.25 -16.56
C LYS A 74 -10.02 -19.00 -15.50
N TRP A 75 -9.42 -19.32 -14.37
CA TRP A 75 -10.07 -20.01 -13.25
C TRP A 75 -10.24 -19.03 -12.08
N GLY A 76 -11.33 -19.18 -11.33
CA GLY A 76 -11.71 -18.25 -10.25
C GLY A 76 -12.56 -17.07 -10.73
N ASP A 77 -12.54 -15.97 -9.98
CA ASP A 77 -13.24 -14.73 -10.35
C ASP A 77 -12.45 -13.98 -11.43
N THR A 78 -12.72 -14.33 -12.68
CA THR A 78 -12.06 -13.71 -13.83
C THR A 78 -12.36 -12.22 -13.96
N ALA A 79 -13.49 -11.73 -13.45
CA ALA A 79 -13.81 -10.30 -13.53
C ALA A 79 -12.91 -9.50 -12.58
N LEU A 80 -12.76 -9.97 -11.34
CA LEU A 80 -11.84 -9.39 -10.36
C LEU A 80 -10.39 -9.47 -10.83
N LEU A 81 -9.98 -10.61 -11.39
CA LEU A 81 -8.62 -10.78 -11.90
C LEU A 81 -8.30 -9.79 -13.02
N ASN A 82 -9.21 -9.61 -13.98
CA ASN A 82 -9.03 -8.67 -15.08
C ASN A 82 -9.14 -7.19 -14.66
N SER A 83 -9.65 -6.89 -13.46
CA SER A 83 -9.70 -5.52 -12.93
C SER A 83 -8.42 -5.11 -12.18
N ILE A 84 -7.44 -6.01 -12.05
CA ILE A 84 -6.18 -5.67 -11.38
C ILE A 84 -5.36 -4.74 -12.27
N ASP A 85 -5.11 -3.53 -11.79
CA ASP A 85 -4.14 -2.62 -12.37
C ASP A 85 -2.77 -2.85 -11.73
N PHE A 86 -1.91 -3.59 -12.44
CA PHE A 86 -0.55 -3.88 -11.96
C PHE A 86 0.37 -2.65 -11.97
N ASP A 87 0.02 -1.59 -12.72
CA ASP A 87 0.82 -0.38 -12.80
C ASP A 87 0.57 0.57 -11.62
N ASP A 88 -0.55 0.41 -10.90
CA ASP A 88 -0.89 1.24 -9.74
C ASP A 88 -0.42 0.67 -8.39
N ILE A 89 0.18 -0.52 -8.39
CA ILE A 89 0.63 -1.21 -7.17
C ILE A 89 2.04 -0.76 -6.76
N TYR A 90 2.24 -0.52 -5.46
CA TYR A 90 3.56 -0.40 -4.86
C TYR A 90 4.12 -1.77 -4.47
N TYR A 91 5.06 -2.30 -5.25
CA TYR A 91 5.66 -3.61 -5.00
C TYR A 91 6.74 -3.64 -3.93
N TYR A 92 7.27 -2.47 -3.55
CA TYR A 92 8.27 -2.36 -2.51
C TYR A 92 8.08 -1.10 -1.69
N ILE A 93 7.94 -1.33 -0.39
CA ILE A 93 7.84 -0.30 0.64
C ILE A 93 8.82 -0.70 1.72
N ARG A 94 9.74 0.20 2.08
CA ARG A 94 10.63 0.00 3.22
C ARG A 94 10.16 0.89 4.39
N PRO A 95 9.81 0.31 5.55
CA PRO A 95 9.54 1.09 6.75
C PRO A 95 10.83 1.75 7.25
N GLU A 96 10.73 2.86 7.97
CA GLU A 96 11.90 3.43 8.64
C GLU A 96 12.50 2.41 9.63
N GLU A 97 13.80 2.18 9.54
CA GLU A 97 14.56 1.68 10.68
C GLU A 97 14.89 2.88 11.58
N ASN A 98 13.91 3.43 12.30
CA ASN A 98 14.18 4.40 13.35
C ASN A 98 13.73 3.93 14.73
N LYS A 99 14.77 3.44 15.43
CA LYS A 99 15.14 3.73 16.82
C LYS A 99 14.07 3.48 17.89
N GLY A 100 13.99 2.22 18.32
CA GLY A 100 13.79 1.93 19.74
C GLY A 100 15.02 2.29 20.56
#